data_AF-A0A7Y9N4W2-F1
#
_entry.id   AF-A0A7Y9N4W2-F1
#
_cell.length_a   1.000
_cell.length_b   1.000
_cell.length_c   1.000
_cell.angle_alpha   90.00
_cell.angle_beta   90.00
_cell.angle_gamma   90.00
#
_symmetry.space_group_name_H-M   'P 1'
#
loop_
_entity.id
_entity.type
_entity.pdbx_description
1 polymer ?
#
loop_
_entity_poly.entity_id
_entity_poly.type
_entity_poly.pdbx_seq_one_letter_code
_entity_poly.pdbx_strand_id
1 'polypeptide(L)'
;MAPARPCPAPRRGADRPLPAKRRQVMALIGIFEAEGSGFHGTIETFLAVLAVRFESVVGGPEAAPDYRIYRGNAEIGAAWKRQTKANRRYLAVILDDPSLPRPIECRLVQADGAWNLMWSRT
;
A
#
# COMPACT_ATOMS: atom_id res chain seq x y z
N MET A 1 66.17 7.96 -27.83
CA MET A 1 65.34 6.78 -28.15
C MET A 1 64.56 6.42 -26.89
N ALA A 2 63.27 6.74 -26.82
CA ALA A 2 62.47 6.66 -25.58
C ALA A 2 61.86 5.25 -25.40
N PRO A 3 61.69 4.74 -24.17
CA PRO A 3 61.04 3.45 -23.95
C PRO A 3 59.52 3.55 -24.10
N ALA A 4 58.92 2.54 -24.71
CA ALA A 4 57.48 2.41 -24.94
C ALA A 4 56.72 2.29 -23.61
N ARG A 5 55.61 3.03 -23.46
CA ARG A 5 54.69 2.90 -22.32
C ARG A 5 53.83 1.63 -22.49
N PRO A 6 53.62 0.81 -21.44
CA PRO A 6 52.73 -0.35 -21.54
C PRO A 6 51.25 0.07 -21.55
N CYS A 7 50.42 -0.68 -22.29
CA CYS A 7 48.96 -0.54 -22.34
C CYS A 7 48.31 -0.72 -20.95
N PRO A 8 47.21 0.00 -20.64
CA PRO A 8 46.44 -0.28 -19.43
C PRO A 8 45.56 -1.53 -19.61
N ALA A 9 45.56 -2.42 -18.62
CA ALA A 9 44.66 -3.57 -18.58
C ALA A 9 43.19 -3.14 -18.39
N PRO A 10 42.21 -3.91 -18.91
CA PRO A 10 40.79 -3.62 -18.69
C PRO A 10 40.44 -3.81 -17.21
N ARG A 11 39.85 -2.78 -16.60
CA ARG A 11 39.29 -2.87 -15.25
C ARG A 11 38.12 -3.85 -15.30
N ARG A 12 38.26 -5.01 -14.64
CA ARG A 12 37.14 -5.94 -14.41
C ARG A 12 36.02 -5.16 -13.75
N GLY A 13 34.91 -5.00 -14.46
CA GLY A 13 33.66 -4.51 -13.88
C GLY A 13 33.28 -5.44 -12.74
N ALA A 14 33.22 -4.88 -11.54
CA ALA A 14 32.74 -5.58 -10.37
C ALA A 14 31.35 -6.16 -10.67
N ASP A 15 31.16 -7.44 -10.33
CA ASP A 15 29.86 -8.02 -10.06
C ASP A 15 29.16 -7.11 -9.05
N ARG A 16 28.34 -6.19 -9.54
CA ARG A 16 27.42 -5.44 -8.71
C ARG A 16 26.23 -6.37 -8.53
N PRO A 17 26.05 -7.02 -7.36
CA PRO A 17 24.86 -7.81 -7.15
C PRO A 17 23.64 -6.92 -7.40
N LEU A 18 22.69 -7.45 -8.18
CA LEU A 18 21.41 -6.79 -8.41
C LEU A 18 20.84 -6.39 -7.04
N PRO A 19 20.32 -5.16 -6.87
CA PRO A 19 19.80 -4.75 -5.59
C PRO A 19 18.74 -5.75 -5.16
N ALA A 20 18.98 -6.40 -4.01
CA ALA A 20 18.03 -7.34 -3.43
C ALA A 20 16.67 -6.65 -3.36
N LYS A 21 15.64 -7.29 -3.94
CA LYS A 21 14.27 -6.77 -3.99
C LYS A 21 13.92 -6.27 -2.59
N ARG A 22 13.78 -4.95 -2.42
CA ARG A 22 13.47 -4.33 -1.11
C ARG A 22 12.28 -5.09 -0.52
N ARG A 23 12.51 -5.75 0.61
CA ARG A 23 11.45 -6.38 1.39
C ARG A 23 10.63 -5.20 1.92
N GLN A 24 9.50 -4.89 1.28
CA GLN A 24 8.57 -3.87 1.76
C GLN A 24 8.20 -4.26 3.19
N VAL A 25 8.67 -3.49 4.16
CA VAL A 25 8.25 -3.63 5.55
C VAL A 25 6.82 -3.13 5.59
N MET A 26 5.88 -4.05 5.73
CA MET A 26 4.46 -3.73 5.89
C MET A 26 4.18 -3.54 7.38
N ALA A 27 3.56 -2.42 7.74
CA ALA A 27 3.13 -2.13 9.11
C ALA A 27 1.60 -2.27 9.23
N LEU A 28 1.13 -2.92 10.29
CA LEU A 28 -0.28 -2.92 10.65
C LEU A 28 -0.63 -1.55 11.24
N ILE A 29 -1.62 -0.88 10.65
CA ILE A 29 -2.06 0.46 11.09
C ILE A 29 -3.56 0.48 11.43
N GLY A 30 -4.25 -0.65 11.39
CA GLY A 30 -5.65 -0.69 11.75
C GLY A 30 -6.25 -2.09 11.68
N ILE A 31 -7.30 -2.29 12.47
CA ILE A 31 -8.08 -3.52 12.52
C ILE A 31 -9.53 -3.14 12.24
N PHE A 32 -10.15 -3.90 11.34
CA PHE A 32 -11.49 -3.70 10.84
C PHE A 32 -12.31 -4.98 10.98
N GLU A 33 -13.60 -4.80 11.14
CA GLU A 33 -14.61 -5.85 11.11
C GLU A 33 -15.49 -5.64 9.88
N ALA A 34 -15.98 -6.74 9.31
CA ALA A 34 -16.93 -6.68 8.20
C ALA A 34 -18.33 -6.39 8.77
N GLU A 35 -19.00 -5.39 8.22
CA GLU A 35 -20.35 -4.99 8.64
C GLU A 35 -21.23 -4.87 7.39
N GLY A 36 -22.15 -5.82 7.22
CA GLY A 36 -23.03 -5.86 6.05
C GLY A 36 -22.25 -5.91 4.73
N SER A 37 -22.39 -4.86 3.91
CA SER A 37 -21.65 -4.74 2.64
C SER A 37 -20.31 -4.00 2.78
N GLY A 38 -19.98 -3.49 3.97
CA GLY A 38 -18.85 -2.60 4.25
C GLY A 38 -17.92 -3.10 5.35
N PHE A 39 -17.13 -2.18 5.90
CA PHE A 39 -16.19 -2.45 7.01
C PHE A 39 -16.21 -1.29 8.00
N HIS A 40 -16.03 -1.60 9.29
CA HIS A 40 -15.85 -0.60 10.34
C HIS A 40 -14.57 -0.93 11.12
N GLY A 41 -13.79 0.09 11.48
CA GLY A 41 -12.61 -0.14 12.30
C GLY A 41 -11.92 1.15 12.70
N THR A 42 -10.71 0.98 13.21
CA THR A 42 -9.87 2.10 13.63
C THR A 42 -8.55 2.08 12.89
N ILE A 43 -8.13 3.24 12.41
CA ILE A 43 -6.77 3.49 11.93
C ILE A 43 -5.99 4.15 13.06
N GLU A 44 -4.89 3.52 13.47
CA GLU A 44 -4.00 4.00 14.50
C GLU A 44 -2.61 4.25 13.91
N THR A 45 -2.19 5.50 14.01
CA THR A 45 -0.86 5.97 13.58
C THR A 45 -0.27 6.86 14.66
N PHE A 46 1.03 7.16 14.56
CA PHE A 46 1.74 7.97 15.55
C PHE A 46 1.05 9.32 15.87
N LEU A 47 0.38 9.94 14.90
CA LEU A 47 -0.22 11.27 15.04
C LEU A 47 -1.73 11.23 15.34
N ALA A 48 -2.41 10.11 15.07
CA ALA A 48 -3.86 10.08 15.08
C ALA A 48 -4.42 8.66 15.26
N VAL A 49 -5.55 8.62 15.96
CA VAL A 49 -6.45 7.46 16.04
C VAL A 49 -7.78 7.89 15.43
N LEU A 50 -8.22 7.19 14.39
CA LEU A 50 -9.37 7.58 13.57
C LEU A 50 -10.34 6.40 13.46
N ALA A 51 -11.58 6.58 13.93
CA ALA A 51 -12.67 5.67 13.62
C ALA A 51 -13.07 5.87 12.15
N VAL A 52 -13.08 4.79 11.37
CA VAL A 52 -13.22 4.81 9.92
C VAL A 52 -14.20 3.74 9.49
N ARG A 53 -15.03 4.05 8.49
CA ARG A 53 -15.94 3.11 7.85
C ARG A 53 -15.78 3.08 6.34
N PHE A 54 -15.99 1.92 5.77
CA PHE A 54 -15.96 1.63 4.34
C PHE A 54 -17.39 1.40 3.88
N GLU A 55 -17.87 2.22 2.96
CA GLU A 55 -19.21 2.11 2.40
C GLU A 55 -19.09 1.59 0.96
N SER A 56 -19.82 0.51 0.65
CA SER A 56 -19.79 -0.08 -0.69
C SER A 56 -20.46 0.85 -1.70
N VAL A 57 -19.81 1.07 -2.84
CA VAL A 57 -20.40 1.80 -3.97
C VAL A 57 -21.01 0.80 -4.94
N VAL A 58 -22.26 1.04 -5.35
CA VAL A 58 -22.97 0.21 -6.33
C VAL A 58 -23.21 1.03 -7.60
N GLY A 59 -22.89 0.46 -8.77
CA GLY A 59 -23.27 1.05 -10.06
C GLY A 59 -22.31 2.11 -10.63
N GLY A 60 -21.01 1.95 -10.45
CA GLY A 60 -19.99 2.82 -11.07
C GLY A 60 -19.39 2.27 -12.38
N PRO A 61 -18.66 3.10 -13.15
CA PRO A 61 -17.81 2.63 -14.26
C PRO A 61 -16.74 1.63 -13.77
N GLU A 62 -16.11 0.89 -14.68
CA GLU A 62 -15.12 -0.15 -14.33
C GLU A 62 -13.91 0.36 -13.50
N ALA A 63 -13.58 1.65 -13.62
CA ALA A 63 -12.53 2.30 -12.85
C ALA A 63 -13.01 2.90 -11.52
N ALA A 64 -14.31 2.83 -11.21
CA ALA A 64 -14.86 3.35 -9.97
C ALA A 64 -14.33 2.56 -8.76
N PRO A 65 -14.25 3.20 -7.59
CA PRO A 65 -13.94 2.50 -6.36
C PRO A 65 -15.08 1.55 -5.98
N ASP A 66 -14.71 0.38 -5.44
CA ASP A 66 -15.66 -0.56 -4.82
C ASP A 66 -16.17 -0.04 -3.48
N TYR A 67 -15.35 0.74 -2.78
CA TYR A 67 -15.64 1.31 -1.48
C TYR A 67 -15.19 2.76 -1.38
N ARG A 68 -15.99 3.58 -0.71
CA ARG A 68 -15.58 4.89 -0.21
C ARG A 68 -15.28 4.81 1.28
N ILE A 69 -14.29 5.56 1.71
CA ILE A 69 -13.77 5.51 3.08
C ILE A 69 -14.10 6.82 3.76
N TYR A 70 -14.77 6.73 4.90
CA TYR A 70 -15.24 7.90 5.64
C TYR A 70 -14.70 7.93 7.06
N ARG A 71 -14.40 9.15 7.52
CA ARG A 71 -14.26 9.49 8.94
C ARG A 71 -15.38 10.47 9.30
N GLY A 72 -16.35 10.02 10.10
CA GLY A 72 -17.54 10.84 10.38
C GLY A 72 -18.30 11.13 9.08
N ASN A 73 -18.34 12.38 8.64
CA ASN A 73 -18.98 12.78 7.38
C ASN A 73 -17.98 13.12 6.27
N ALA A 74 -16.68 13.09 6.55
CA ALA A 74 -15.64 13.40 5.57
C ALA A 74 -15.21 12.14 4.81
N GLU A 75 -15.16 12.22 3.48
CA GLU A 75 -14.55 11.19 2.63
C GLU A 75 -13.03 11.38 2.68
N ILE A 76 -12.31 10.34 3.10
CA ILE A 76 -10.86 10.36 3.33
C ILE A 76 -10.11 9.35 2.45
N GLY A 77 -10.81 8.73 1.49
CA GLY A 77 -10.20 7.75 0.61
C GLY A 77 -11.17 6.80 -0.07
N ALA A 78 -10.59 5.84 -0.76
CA ALA A 78 -11.31 4.85 -1.55
C ALA A 78 -10.60 3.50 -1.53
N ALA A 79 -11.34 2.44 -1.86
CA ALA A 79 -10.78 1.10 -2.01
C ALA A 79 -11.31 0.34 -3.22
N TRP A 80 -10.47 -0.55 -3.75
CA TRP A 80 -10.75 -1.40 -4.91
C TRP A 80 -10.47 -2.86 -4.56
N LYS A 81 -11.36 -3.75 -4.97
CA LYS A 81 -11.18 -5.20 -4.85
C LYS A 81 -10.09 -5.63 -5.82
N ARG A 82 -9.04 -6.24 -5.29
CA ARG A 82 -7.92 -6.78 -6.08
C ARG A 82 -7.67 -8.23 -5.70
N GLN A 83 -7.08 -8.94 -6.65
CA GLN A 83 -6.67 -10.31 -6.47
C GLN A 83 -5.18 -10.44 -6.78
N THR A 84 -4.45 -11.11 -5.91
CA THR A 84 -3.04 -11.41 -6.15
C THR A 84 -2.90 -12.57 -7.14
N LYS A 85 -1.70 -12.72 -7.72
CA LYS A 85 -1.35 -13.89 -8.54
C LYS A 85 -1.50 -15.23 -7.80
N ALA A 86 -1.40 -15.20 -6.48
CA ALA A 86 -1.61 -16.35 -5.59
C ALA A 86 -3.10 -16.53 -5.21
N ASN A 87 -4.03 -15.96 -5.98
CA ASN A 87 -5.48 -16.05 -5.80
C ASN A 87 -6.04 -15.45 -4.49
N ARG A 88 -5.20 -14.77 -3.68
CA ARG A 88 -5.65 -14.10 -2.45
C ARG A 88 -6.34 -12.78 -2.76
N ARG A 89 -7.55 -12.61 -2.24
CA ARG A 89 -8.34 -11.36 -2.35
C ARG A 89 -7.88 -10.37 -1.29
N TYR A 90 -7.78 -9.10 -1.68
CA TYR A 90 -7.47 -8.00 -0.79
C TYR A 90 -8.12 -6.72 -1.33
N LEU A 91 -8.27 -5.71 -0.48
CA LEU A 91 -8.63 -4.37 -0.95
C LEU A 91 -7.37 -3.53 -1.09
N ALA A 92 -7.15 -2.99 -2.28
CA ALA A 92 -6.21 -1.89 -2.46
C ALA A 92 -6.88 -0.62 -1.94
N VAL A 93 -6.26 0.03 -0.96
CA VAL A 93 -6.83 1.18 -0.27
C VAL A 93 -5.95 2.39 -0.56
N ILE A 94 -6.56 3.51 -0.89
CA ILE A 94 -5.87 4.80 -0.99
C ILE A 94 -6.55 5.75 -0.01
N LEU A 95 -5.78 6.25 0.95
CA LEU A 95 -6.21 7.31 1.86
C LEU A 95 -5.69 8.64 1.31
N ASP A 96 -6.59 9.55 1.04
CA ASP A 96 -6.29 10.85 0.45
C ASP A 96 -7.15 11.90 1.17
N ASP A 97 -6.50 12.68 2.01
CA ASP A 97 -7.12 13.75 2.80
C ASP A 97 -6.29 15.03 2.60
N PRO A 98 -6.91 16.23 2.55
CA PRO A 98 -6.19 17.48 2.34
C PRO A 98 -5.07 17.77 3.36
N SER A 99 -5.12 17.16 4.55
CA SER A 99 -4.06 17.27 5.57
C SER A 99 -2.83 16.41 5.27
N LEU A 100 -2.95 15.44 4.35
CA LEU A 100 -1.86 14.57 3.94
C LEU A 100 -1.05 15.24 2.82
N PRO A 101 0.30 15.23 2.90
CA PRO A 101 1.15 15.78 1.85
C PRO A 101 1.14 14.95 0.56
N ARG A 102 0.68 13.69 0.64
CA ARG A 102 0.51 12.78 -0.50
C ARG A 102 -0.49 11.68 -0.13
N PRO A 103 -1.18 11.09 -1.10
CA PRO A 103 -2.00 9.91 -0.87
C PRO A 103 -1.19 8.76 -0.24
N ILE A 104 -1.84 8.00 0.61
CA ILE A 104 -1.26 6.87 1.32
C ILE A 104 -1.87 5.57 0.78
N GLU A 105 -1.02 4.72 0.20
CA GLU A 105 -1.43 3.39 -0.26
C GLU A 105 -1.36 2.35 0.86
N CYS A 106 -2.48 1.67 1.07
CA CYS A 106 -2.66 0.61 2.05
C CYS A 106 -3.26 -0.63 1.39
N ARG A 107 -3.26 -1.74 2.14
CA ARG A 107 -3.90 -3.00 1.77
C ARG A 107 -4.72 -3.51 2.93
N LEU A 108 -6.02 -3.73 2.71
CA LEU A 108 -6.87 -4.42 3.67
C LEU A 108 -6.86 -5.91 3.34
N VAL A 109 -6.43 -6.74 4.29
CA VAL A 109 -6.33 -8.19 4.12
C VAL A 109 -7.04 -8.90 5.26
N GLN A 110 -7.68 -10.03 4.97
CA GLN A 110 -8.28 -10.85 6.01
C GLN A 110 -7.19 -11.68 6.71
N ALA A 111 -7.15 -11.62 8.04
CA ALA A 111 -6.23 -12.39 8.88
C ALA A 111 -6.91 -12.72 10.22
N ASP A 112 -6.85 -13.98 10.64
CA ASP A 112 -7.32 -14.44 11.96
C ASP A 112 -8.75 -14.02 12.33
N GLY A 113 -9.65 -13.95 11.35
CA GLY A 113 -11.05 -13.57 11.54
C GLY A 113 -11.32 -12.06 11.51
N ALA A 114 -10.29 -11.23 11.47
CA ALA A 114 -10.39 -9.77 11.34
C ALA A 114 -9.83 -9.28 9.99
N TRP A 115 -9.98 -7.98 9.72
CA TRP A 115 -9.44 -7.30 8.54
C TRP A 115 -8.33 -6.34 8.94
N ASN A 116 -7.12 -6.66 8.52
CA ASN A 116 -5.92 -5.92 8.86
C ASN A 116 -5.62 -4.89 7.78
N LEU A 117 -5.59 -3.61 8.15
CA LEU A 117 -5.16 -2.52 7.28
C LEU A 117 -3.64 -2.38 7.40
N MET A 118 -2.95 -2.80 6.35
CA MET A 118 -1.51 -2.80 6.29
C MET A 118 -1.02 -1.70 5.37
N TRP A 119 0.01 -0.99 5.79
CA TRP A 119 0.63 0.09 5.05
C TRP A 119 2.09 -0.20 4.76
N SER A 120 2.62 0.37 3.67
CA SER A 120 4.05 0.32 3.36
C SER A 120 4.53 1.64 2.75
N ARG A 121 5.69 2.15 3.18
CA ARG A 121 6.47 3.14 2.39
C ARG A 121 7.40 2.37 1.48
N THR A 122 7.28 2.58 0.18
CA THR A 122 8.24 2.06 -0.81
C THR A 122 9.15 3.17 -1.27
#